data_AF-A0A1H8NDS5-F1
#
_entry.id   AF-A0A1H8NDS5-F1
#
_cell.length_a   1.000
_cell.length_b   1.000
_cell.length_c   1.000
_cell.angle_alpha   90.00
_cell.angle_beta   90.00
_cell.angle_gamma   90.00
#
_symmetry.space_group_name_H-M   'P 1'
#
loop_
_entity.id
_entity.type
_entity.pdbx_description
1 polymer ?
#
loop_
_entity_poly.entity_id
_entity_poly.type
_entity_poly.pdbx_seq_one_letter_code
_entity_poly.pdbx_strand_id
1 'polypeptide(L)'
;MTPEQYRQFQRGLDAIREAERGPTGDALASTPTLDLWRVLIDRRPYPMLVLWGEVSGHPKLGTDMITTSRLIALNRNAGWARSVSRWYKLGRPFAAFEADLASRMGQANAKPGSLVFHLPGFAAIDDAVALEQILADHIALMRRIGANHGID
;
A
#
# COMPACT_ATOMS: atom_id res chain seq x y z
N MET A 1 -1.81 -10.94 -24.33
CA MET A 1 -2.42 -9.83 -23.57
C MET A 1 -3.34 -9.06 -24.49
N THR A 2 -4.53 -8.67 -24.02
CA THR A 2 -5.35 -7.67 -24.71
C THR A 2 -4.69 -6.28 -24.61
N PRO A 3 -5.05 -5.30 -25.46
CA PRO A 3 -4.52 -3.94 -25.36
C PRO A 3 -4.73 -3.32 -23.97
N GLU A 4 -5.86 -3.61 -23.32
CA GLU A 4 -6.14 -3.13 -21.97
C GLU A 4 -5.22 -3.78 -20.92
N GLN A 5 -5.02 -5.10 -21.01
CA GLN A 5 -4.08 -5.80 -20.12
C GLN A 5 -2.66 -5.27 -20.28
N TYR A 6 -2.24 -4.96 -21.52
CA TYR A 6 -0.94 -4.39 -21.80
C TYR A 6 -0.77 -3.00 -21.15
N ARG A 7 -1.77 -2.11 -21.28
CA ARG A 7 -1.75 -0.79 -20.63
C ARG A 7 -1.70 -0.89 -19.10
N GLN A 8 -2.47 -1.80 -18.52
CA GLN A 8 -2.45 -2.02 -17.07
C GLN A 8 -1.09 -2.54 -16.60
N PHE A 9 -0.48 -3.43 -17.37
CA PHE A 9 0.84 -3.96 -17.09
C PHE A 9 1.93 -2.88 -17.18
N GLN A 10 1.93 -2.07 -18.24
CA GLN A 10 2.84 -0.92 -18.37
C GLN A 10 2.73 0.05 -17.20
N ARG A 11 1.51 0.41 -16.79
CA ARG A 11 1.30 1.26 -15.60
C ARG A 11 1.92 0.68 -14.34
N GLY A 12 1.88 -0.64 -14.19
CA GLY A 12 2.54 -1.32 -13.08
C GLY A 12 4.07 -1.16 -13.13
N LEU A 13 4.69 -1.37 -14.29
CA LEU A 13 6.13 -1.18 -14.48
C LEU A 13 6.54 0.29 -14.28
N ASP A 14 5.77 1.24 -14.79
CA ASP A 14 6.02 2.67 -14.58
C ASP A 14 5.98 3.02 -13.09
N ALA A 15 4.98 2.52 -12.36
CA ALA A 15 4.87 2.73 -10.92
C ALA A 15 6.06 2.13 -10.14
N ILE A 16 6.64 1.01 -10.61
CA ILE A 16 7.86 0.44 -10.04
C ILE A 16 9.04 1.39 -10.26
N ARG A 17 9.28 1.84 -11.51
CA ARG A 17 10.39 2.75 -11.83
C ARG A 17 10.27 4.10 -11.11
N GLU A 18 9.05 4.58 -10.90
CA GLU A 18 8.77 5.76 -10.08
C GLU A 18 9.06 5.51 -8.60
N ALA A 19 8.63 4.36 -8.06
CA ALA A 19 8.89 3.98 -6.67
C ALA A 19 10.38 3.92 -6.34
N GLU A 20 11.19 3.39 -7.25
CA GLU A 20 12.64 3.26 -7.08
C GLU A 20 13.36 4.62 -7.04
N ARG A 21 12.82 5.62 -7.76
CA ARG A 21 13.32 7.00 -7.70
C ARG A 21 12.81 7.75 -6.47
N GLY A 22 11.69 7.31 -5.91
CA GLY A 22 10.97 8.03 -4.86
C GLY A 22 10.21 9.25 -5.40
N PRO A 23 9.28 9.82 -4.62
CA PRO A 23 8.59 11.04 -5.00
C PRO A 23 9.54 12.24 -4.83
N THR A 24 9.40 13.26 -5.67
CA THR A 24 9.99 14.57 -5.39
C THR A 24 9.24 15.24 -4.24
N GLY A 25 9.88 16.17 -3.52
CA GLY A 25 9.25 16.87 -2.38
C GLY A 25 7.92 17.55 -2.77
N ASP A 26 7.91 18.26 -3.89
CA ASP A 26 6.72 18.95 -4.41
C ASP A 26 5.62 17.96 -4.85
N ALA A 27 6.01 16.86 -5.50
CA ALA A 27 5.06 15.82 -5.87
C ALA A 27 4.40 15.25 -4.61
N LEU A 28 5.17 14.95 -3.56
CA LEU A 28 4.61 14.40 -2.32
C LEU A 28 3.68 15.39 -1.60
N ALA A 29 4.03 16.67 -1.55
CA ALA A 29 3.24 17.70 -0.88
C ALA A 29 1.82 17.86 -1.48
N SER A 30 1.67 17.59 -2.77
CA SER A 30 0.38 17.67 -3.48
C SER A 30 -0.42 16.35 -3.49
N THR A 31 0.10 15.29 -2.89
CA THR A 31 -0.55 13.97 -2.91
C THR A 31 -1.57 13.79 -1.81
N PRO A 32 -2.60 12.95 -2.03
CA PRO A 32 -3.55 12.59 -0.98
C PRO A 32 -2.83 12.01 0.24
N THR A 33 -3.33 12.36 1.43
CA THR A 33 -2.84 11.76 2.67
C THR A 33 -3.70 10.54 3.00
N LEU A 34 -3.05 9.43 3.32
CA LEU A 34 -3.70 8.22 3.82
C LEU A 34 -3.40 8.09 5.32
N ASP A 35 -4.41 8.31 6.14
CA ASP A 35 -4.36 8.23 7.60
C ASP A 35 -4.97 6.92 8.10
N LEU A 36 -4.72 6.58 9.36
CA LEU A 36 -5.13 5.34 10.01
C LEU A 36 -4.86 4.10 9.14
N TRP A 37 -3.72 4.10 8.47
CA TRP A 37 -3.46 3.16 7.39
C TRP A 37 -2.92 1.81 7.90
N ARG A 38 -3.24 0.73 7.18
CA ARG A 38 -2.73 -0.62 7.42
C ARG A 38 -2.47 -1.34 6.10
N VAL A 39 -1.42 -2.15 6.05
CA VAL A 39 -1.15 -3.00 4.89
C VAL A 39 -2.01 -4.25 5.00
N LEU A 40 -2.77 -4.53 3.95
CA LEU A 40 -3.56 -5.74 3.83
C LEU A 40 -3.12 -6.55 2.61
N ILE A 41 -3.22 -7.88 2.71
CA ILE A 41 -3.16 -8.79 1.57
C ILE A 41 -4.56 -9.32 1.26
N ASP A 42 -4.94 -9.24 0.00
CA ASP A 42 -6.13 -9.90 -0.51
C ASP A 42 -5.91 -11.42 -0.60
N ARG A 43 -6.79 -12.22 0.01
CA ARG A 43 -6.73 -13.69 0.05
C ARG A 43 -7.33 -14.38 -1.18
N ARG A 44 -7.79 -13.63 -2.18
CA ARG A 44 -8.27 -14.18 -3.46
C ARG A 44 -7.12 -14.81 -4.26
N PRO A 45 -7.41 -15.63 -5.30
CA PRO A 45 -6.41 -16.45 -6.03
C PRO A 45 -5.20 -15.70 -6.59
N TYR A 46 -5.31 -14.38 -6.73
CA TYR A 46 -4.22 -13.50 -7.13
C TYR A 46 -3.97 -12.49 -6.01
N PRO A 47 -3.19 -12.87 -4.98
CA PRO A 47 -2.99 -12.02 -3.83
C PRO A 47 -2.36 -10.69 -4.24
N MET A 48 -2.92 -9.61 -3.69
CA MET A 48 -2.43 -8.26 -3.91
C MET A 48 -2.26 -7.60 -2.56
N LEU A 49 -1.10 -6.99 -2.34
CA LEU A 49 -0.93 -6.04 -1.26
C LEU A 49 -1.70 -4.76 -1.61
N VAL A 50 -2.41 -4.22 -0.63
CA VAL A 50 -3.09 -2.93 -0.69
C VAL A 50 -2.86 -2.18 0.62
N LEU A 51 -3.05 -0.87 0.59
CA LEU A 51 -3.27 -0.12 1.82
C LEU A 51 -4.78 0.04 2.03
N TRP A 52 -5.20 -0.14 3.27
CA TRP A 52 -6.50 0.28 3.76
C TRP A 52 -6.32 1.45 4.72
N GLY A 53 -7.19 2.45 4.67
CA GLY A 53 -7.14 3.62 5.55
C GLY A 53 -8.09 4.73 5.11
N GLU A 54 -8.09 5.83 5.86
CA GLU A 54 -8.84 7.04 5.51
C GLU A 54 -8.00 7.91 4.58
N VAL A 55 -8.48 8.16 3.37
CA VAL A 55 -7.84 9.11 2.47
C VAL A 55 -8.41 10.50 2.68
N SER A 56 -7.59 11.54 2.54
CA SER A 56 -8.01 12.94 2.43
C SER A 56 -7.31 13.63 1.26
N GLY A 57 -7.96 14.64 0.69
CA GLY A 57 -7.45 15.35 -0.49
C GLY A 57 -7.47 14.52 -1.77
N HIS A 58 -8.25 13.43 -1.82
CA HIS A 58 -8.33 12.58 -2.99
C HIS A 58 -9.16 13.25 -4.11
N PRO A 59 -8.63 13.43 -5.33
CA PRO A 59 -9.27 14.27 -6.36
C PRO A 59 -10.62 13.76 -6.86
N LYS A 60 -10.93 12.48 -6.62
CA LYS A 60 -12.21 11.85 -7.01
C LYS A 60 -13.10 11.45 -5.85
N LEU A 61 -12.52 11.24 -4.66
CA LEU A 61 -13.23 10.65 -3.52
C LEU A 61 -13.35 11.63 -2.35
N GLY A 62 -12.62 12.75 -2.37
CA GLY A 62 -12.55 13.68 -1.25
C GLY A 62 -11.89 13.00 -0.05
N THR A 63 -12.67 12.86 1.01
CA THR A 63 -12.30 12.14 2.24
C THR A 63 -13.16 10.89 2.39
N ASP A 64 -12.54 9.72 2.45
CA ASP A 64 -13.27 8.44 2.52
C ASP A 64 -12.37 7.29 3.04
N MET A 65 -12.98 6.20 3.50
CA MET A 65 -12.28 4.95 3.79
C MET A 65 -12.08 4.16 2.51
N ILE A 66 -10.82 3.84 2.18
CA ILE A 66 -10.50 3.18 0.91
C ILE A 66 -9.64 1.93 1.10
N THR A 67 -9.69 1.05 0.11
CA THR A 67 -8.55 0.19 -0.23
C THR A 67 -7.90 0.73 -1.50
N THR A 68 -6.58 0.82 -1.51
CA THR A 68 -5.86 1.32 -2.69
C THR A 68 -5.84 0.27 -3.80
N SER A 69 -5.48 0.69 -5.02
CA SER A 69 -4.92 -0.25 -6.00
C SER A 69 -3.69 -0.95 -5.44
N ARG A 70 -3.18 -2.00 -6.13
CA ARG A 70 -2.00 -2.77 -5.71
C ARG A 70 -0.87 -1.84 -5.21
N LEU A 71 -0.38 -2.12 -4.01
CA LEU A 71 0.77 -1.49 -3.39
C LEU A 71 2.04 -1.96 -4.11
N ILE A 72 2.88 -1.00 -4.49
CA ILE A 72 4.14 -1.22 -5.20
C ILE A 72 5.34 -0.95 -4.29
N ALA A 73 5.26 0.10 -3.46
CA ALA A 73 6.29 0.40 -2.49
C ALA A 73 5.71 1.14 -1.29
N LEU A 74 6.36 0.97 -0.14
CA LEU A 74 6.02 1.63 1.12
C LEU A 74 7.33 2.06 1.78
N ASN A 75 7.47 3.35 2.07
CA ASN A 75 8.58 3.87 2.88
C ASN A 75 8.02 4.58 4.10
N ARG A 76 8.00 3.87 5.24
CA ARG A 76 7.44 4.36 6.50
C ARG A 76 8.25 5.53 7.05
N ASN A 77 9.58 5.48 6.92
CA ASN A 77 10.48 6.50 7.45
C ASN A 77 10.38 7.81 6.65
N ALA A 78 10.27 7.71 5.32
CA ALA A 78 10.08 8.86 4.45
C ALA A 78 8.60 9.30 4.32
N GLY A 79 7.67 8.59 4.98
CA GLY A 79 6.26 9.00 5.08
C GLY A 79 5.48 8.90 3.78
N TRP A 80 5.77 7.94 2.90
CA TRP A 80 5.06 7.78 1.63
C TRP A 80 4.79 6.34 1.23
N ALA A 81 3.79 6.17 0.36
CA ALA A 81 3.51 4.92 -0.33
C ALA A 81 3.27 5.16 -1.84
N ARG A 82 3.64 4.17 -2.66
CA ARG A 82 3.30 4.10 -4.08
C ARG A 82 2.39 2.91 -4.33
N SER A 83 1.20 3.18 -4.84
CA SER A 83 0.35 2.17 -5.48
C SER A 83 0.46 2.27 -7.00
N VAL A 84 -0.10 1.32 -7.74
CA VAL A 84 -0.13 1.37 -9.23
C VAL A 84 -0.71 2.69 -9.74
N SER A 85 -1.72 3.23 -9.06
CA SER A 85 -2.43 4.42 -9.54
C SER A 85 -1.84 5.73 -9.00
N ARG A 86 -1.40 5.76 -7.75
CA ARG A 86 -1.12 7.01 -7.02
C ARG A 86 -0.05 6.88 -5.95
N TRP A 87 0.60 8.01 -5.71
CA TRP A 87 1.36 8.28 -4.49
C TRP A 87 0.41 8.68 -3.35
N TYR A 88 0.79 8.33 -2.13
CA TYR A 88 0.13 8.76 -0.91
C TYR A 88 1.17 9.26 0.08
N LYS A 89 0.87 10.37 0.73
CA LYS A 89 1.52 10.75 1.98
C LYS A 89 0.95 9.88 3.10
N LEU A 90 1.81 9.35 3.97
CA LEU A 90 1.38 8.54 5.10
C LEU A 90 1.09 9.42 6.31
N GLY A 91 -0.12 9.31 6.83
CA GLY A 91 -0.49 9.81 8.15
C GLY A 91 -0.14 8.79 9.24
N ARG A 92 -0.95 8.76 10.29
CA ARG A 92 -0.82 7.84 11.41
C ARG A 92 -1.08 6.40 10.95
N PRO A 93 -0.21 5.43 11.28
CA PRO A 93 -0.52 4.02 11.06
C PRO A 93 -1.62 3.54 12.01
N PHE A 94 -2.49 2.64 11.54
CA PHE A 94 -3.57 2.05 12.35
C PHE A 94 -3.04 1.36 13.61
N ALA A 95 -1.88 0.71 13.54
CA ALA A 95 -1.24 0.08 14.70
C ALA A 95 -0.95 1.08 15.84
N ALA A 96 -0.65 2.35 15.51
CA ALA A 96 -0.47 3.38 16.53
C ALA A 96 -1.81 3.79 17.16
N PHE A 97 -2.92 3.73 16.40
CA PHE A 97 -4.26 3.93 16.96
C PHE A 97 -4.65 2.80 17.91
N GLU A 98 -4.37 1.55 17.54
CA GLU A 98 -4.62 0.39 18.42
C GLU A 98 -3.85 0.48 19.74
N ALA A 99 -2.56 0.87 19.68
CA ALA A 99 -1.72 1.03 20.87
C ALA A 99 -2.27 2.10 21.84
N ASP A 100 -2.71 3.24 21.31
CA ASP A 100 -3.34 4.29 22.11
C ASP A 100 -4.66 3.82 22.73
N LEU A 101 -5.49 3.13 21.95
CA LEU A 101 -6.77 2.62 22.42
C LEU A 101 -6.58 1.59 23.53
N ALA A 102 -5.66 0.64 23.36
CA ALA A 102 -5.32 -0.34 24.38
C ALA A 102 -4.81 0.30 25.67
N SER A 103 -3.94 1.31 25.54
CA SER A 103 -3.45 2.09 26.68
C SER A 103 -4.60 2.74 27.46
N ARG A 104 -5.57 3.34 26.75
CA ARG A 104 -6.76 3.95 27.37
C ARG A 104 -7.70 2.93 28.03
N MET A 105 -7.72 1.69 27.55
CA MET A 105 -8.49 0.60 28.14
C MET A 105 -7.78 -0.09 29.32
N GLY A 106 -6.64 0.44 29.78
CA GLY A 106 -5.86 -0.16 30.87
C GLY A 106 -5.09 -1.43 30.46
N GLN A 107 -4.98 -1.70 29.16
CA GLN A 107 -4.24 -2.84 28.61
C GLN A 107 -2.87 -2.40 28.11
N ALA A 108 -2.02 -1.91 29.03
CA ALA A 108 -0.70 -1.34 28.72
C ALA A 108 0.26 -2.31 27.99
N ASN A 109 -0.01 -3.62 28.02
CA ASN A 109 0.79 -4.66 27.36
C ASN A 109 0.15 -5.21 26.08
N ALA A 110 -0.92 -4.59 25.56
CA ALA A 110 -1.53 -5.06 24.33
C ALA A 110 -0.56 -4.86 23.16
N LYS A 111 -0.29 -5.95 22.43
CA LYS A 111 0.54 -5.91 21.23
C LYS A 111 -0.23 -5.24 20.07
N PRO A 112 0.46 -4.62 19.11
CA PRO A 112 -0.15 -4.27 17.82
C PRO A 112 -0.94 -5.46 17.25
N GLY A 113 -2.16 -5.22 16.75
CA GLY A 113 -3.09 -6.29 16.32
C GLY A 113 -3.94 -6.91 17.44
N SER A 114 -3.91 -6.37 18.67
CA SER A 114 -4.80 -6.78 19.76
C SER A 114 -6.28 -6.48 19.50
N LEU A 115 -6.57 -5.47 18.68
CA LEU A 115 -7.87 -5.29 18.06
C LEU A 115 -7.91 -6.07 16.74
N VAL A 116 -8.79 -7.07 16.69
CA VAL A 116 -9.01 -7.82 15.45
C VAL A 116 -9.88 -6.98 14.52
N PHE A 117 -9.24 -6.20 13.65
CA PHE A 117 -9.90 -5.60 12.51
C PHE A 117 -10.05 -6.65 11.40
N HIS A 118 -11.28 -7.12 11.17
CA HIS A 118 -11.57 -8.07 10.11
C HIS A 118 -12.22 -7.38 8.91
N LEU A 119 -11.50 -7.33 7.80
CA LEU A 119 -12.06 -6.99 6.49
C LEU A 119 -12.21 -8.31 5.70
N PRO A 120 -13.45 -8.75 5.39
CA PRO A 120 -13.67 -10.01 4.70
C PRO A 120 -12.85 -10.13 3.41
N GLY A 121 -12.15 -11.26 3.26
CA GLY A 121 -11.26 -11.51 2.11
C GLY A 121 -9.86 -10.91 2.24
N PHE A 122 -9.56 -10.17 3.31
CA PHE A 122 -8.24 -9.59 3.54
C PHE A 122 -7.59 -10.11 4.83
N ALA A 123 -6.26 -10.08 4.86
CA ALA A 123 -5.45 -10.27 6.07
C ALA A 123 -4.52 -9.08 6.27
N ALA A 124 -4.28 -8.69 7.53
CA ALA A 124 -3.23 -7.72 7.82
C ALA A 124 -1.84 -8.32 7.61
N ILE A 125 -0.92 -7.50 7.11
CA ILE A 125 0.52 -7.81 7.04
C ILE A 125 1.24 -6.84 7.97
N ASP A 126 1.46 -7.27 9.21
CA ASP A 126 2.18 -6.49 10.22
C ASP A 126 3.69 -6.83 10.29
N ASP A 127 4.10 -7.96 9.72
CA ASP A 127 5.50 -8.36 9.59
C ASP A 127 6.18 -7.59 8.44
N ALA A 128 7.16 -6.75 8.79
CA ALA A 128 7.90 -5.92 7.85
C ALA A 128 8.76 -6.74 6.87
N VAL A 129 9.37 -7.83 7.33
CA VAL A 129 10.22 -8.69 6.49
C VAL A 129 9.36 -9.42 5.47
N ALA A 130 8.23 -9.98 5.92
CA ALA A 130 7.27 -10.61 5.01
C ALA A 130 6.72 -9.61 3.98
N LEU A 131 6.41 -8.39 4.40
CA LEU A 131 5.96 -7.32 3.51
C LEU A 131 6.99 -7.00 2.42
N GLU A 132 8.25 -6.77 2.81
CA GLU A 132 9.35 -6.45 1.89
C GLU A 132 9.56 -7.58 0.88
N GLN A 133 9.53 -8.84 1.34
CA GLN A 133 9.67 -10.01 0.48
C GLN A 133 8.55 -10.09 -0.56
N ILE A 134 7.28 -9.92 -0.15
CA ILE A 134 6.13 -9.99 -1.07
C ILE A 134 6.20 -8.87 -2.12
N LEU A 135 6.61 -7.66 -1.73
CA LEU A 135 6.81 -6.56 -2.67
C LEU A 135 7.94 -6.86 -3.65
N ALA A 136 9.07 -7.36 -3.17
CA ALA A 136 10.22 -7.72 -4.00
C ALA A 136 9.87 -8.83 -5.01
N ASP A 137 9.17 -9.88 -4.56
CA ASP A 137 8.73 -11.00 -5.41
C ASP A 137 7.79 -10.51 -6.52
N HIS A 138 6.88 -9.59 -6.19
CA HIS A 138 5.98 -8.99 -7.17
C HIS A 138 6.74 -8.17 -8.22
N ILE A 139 7.71 -7.35 -7.80
CA ILE A 139 8.55 -6.56 -8.72
C ILE A 139 9.35 -7.48 -9.65
N ALA A 140 9.97 -8.53 -9.10
CA ALA A 140 10.72 -9.51 -9.88
C ALA A 140 9.83 -10.21 -10.91
N LEU A 141 8.61 -10.60 -10.51
CA LEU A 141 7.63 -11.20 -11.42
C LEU A 141 7.23 -10.25 -12.55
N MET A 142 6.92 -8.99 -12.24
CA MET A 142 6.56 -7.97 -13.23
C MET A 142 7.70 -7.76 -14.23
N ARG A 143 8.95 -7.65 -13.78
CA ARG A 143 10.12 -7.52 -14.66
C ARG A 143 10.31 -8.72 -15.56
N ARG A 144 10.18 -9.93 -15.02
CA ARG A 144 10.29 -11.17 -15.80
C ARG A 144 9.23 -11.25 -16.90
N ILE A 145 7.99 -10.89 -16.59
CA ILE A 145 6.91 -10.85 -17.58
C ILE A 145 7.19 -9.75 -18.63
N GLY A 146 7.68 -8.59 -18.21
CA GLY A 146 8.02 -7.48 -19.12
C GLY A 146 9.08 -7.86 -20.13
N ALA A 147 10.18 -8.47 -19.65
CA ALA A 147 11.25 -8.99 -20.50
C ALA A 147 10.74 -10.02 -21.53
N ASN A 148 9.88 -10.95 -21.10
CA ASN A 148 9.28 -11.95 -22.00
C ASN A 148 8.35 -11.36 -23.08
N HIS A 149 7.87 -10.13 -22.88
CA HIS A 149 6.98 -9.43 -23.81
C HIS A 149 7.65 -8.24 -24.52
N GLY A 150 8.96 -8.04 -24.36
CA GLY A 150 9.69 -6.90 -24.94
C GLY A 150 9.23 -5.55 -24.42
N ILE A 151 8.82 -5.50 -23.14
CA ILE A 151 8.39 -4.28 -22.44
C ILE A 151 9.51 -3.89 -21.48
N ASP A 152 10.33 -2.92 -21.89
CA ASP A 152 11.43 -2.36 -21.08
C ASP A 152 10.98 -1.26 -20.14
#